data_AF-A0A0G0W9I0-F1
#
_entry.id   AF-A0A0G0W9I0-F1
#
_cell.length_a   1.000
_cell.length_b   1.000
_cell.length_c   1.000
_cell.angle_alpha   90.00
_cell.angle_beta   90.00
_cell.angle_gamma   90.00
#
_symmetry.space_group_name_H-M   'P 1'
#
loop_
_entity.id
_entity.type
_entity.pdbx_description
1 polymer ?
#
loop_
_entity_poly.entity_id
_entity_poly.type
_entity_poly.pdbx_seq_one_letter_code
_entity_poly.pdbx_strand_id
1 'polypeptide(L)'
;MRKMTMAIIILGLVMNSGSVNAANAQKQTLKLPVAVKNVAERTEVDERYDYQIQLLQNQSLENFKKQVVVSNDTIQKNQSVEDNLAKAGYKSQFANLYKKASEKYGVPWQVIAAVHVVETHQSGNTTVASYAGAMGPMQFMPGTFRAYGQDGDGDGTTNIHNVNDAVFAAANYLKANGAANGNVTNALFRYNHSMEYVNHVQGIAHKLGY
;
A
#
# COMPACT_ATOMS: atom_id res chain seq x y z
N MET A 1 54.40 4.08 21.11
CA MET A 1 53.06 3.49 21.35
C MET A 1 52.49 4.03 22.64
N ARG A 2 51.41 4.81 22.57
CA ARG A 2 50.48 5.03 23.70
C ARG A 2 49.08 4.78 23.15
N LYS A 3 48.41 3.75 23.66
CA LYS A 3 47.01 3.45 23.35
C LYS A 3 46.15 4.53 24.01
N MET A 4 45.43 5.34 23.24
CA MET A 4 44.35 6.17 23.76
C MET A 4 43.02 5.62 23.25
N THR A 5 42.23 5.15 24.20
CA THR A 5 40.87 4.63 24.02
C THR A 5 39.96 5.72 23.47
N MET A 6 39.31 5.44 22.34
CA MET A 6 38.38 6.37 21.68
C MET A 6 36.95 6.02 22.12
N ALA A 7 36.31 6.89 22.89
CA ALA A 7 34.91 6.76 23.23
C ALA A 7 34.06 7.49 22.19
N ILE A 8 33.32 6.74 21.38
CA ILE A 8 32.31 7.25 20.46
C ILE A 8 31.02 7.46 21.28
N ILE A 9 30.68 8.71 21.60
CA ILE A 9 29.36 9.04 22.16
C ILE A 9 28.43 9.29 20.97
N ILE A 10 27.69 8.26 20.56
CA ILE A 10 26.55 8.41 19.64
C ILE A 10 25.41 9.02 20.46
N LEU A 11 25.21 10.32 20.39
CA LEU A 11 24.04 10.96 21.00
C LEU A 11 22.81 10.61 20.15
N GLY A 12 21.92 9.78 20.71
CA GLY A 12 20.71 9.30 20.07
C GLY A 12 19.82 10.44 19.57
N LEU A 13 19.22 10.19 18.40
CA LEU A 13 18.22 11.03 17.77
C LEU A 13 17.00 11.20 18.70
N VAL A 14 16.76 12.41 19.23
CA VAL A 14 15.50 12.72 19.92
C VAL A 14 14.47 13.07 18.84
N MET A 15 13.52 12.16 18.60
CA MET A 15 12.33 12.45 17.79
C MET A 15 11.34 13.24 18.65
N ASN A 16 11.05 14.49 18.30
CA ASN A 16 9.96 15.24 18.88
C ASN A 16 8.66 14.84 18.17
N SER A 17 7.88 13.94 18.78
CA SER A 17 6.53 13.59 18.34
C SER A 17 5.55 14.70 18.74
N GLY A 18 5.43 15.72 17.90
CA GLY A 18 4.45 16.79 18.05
C GLY A 18 3.55 16.86 16.82
N SER A 19 2.26 16.60 17.03
CA SER A 19 1.15 16.73 16.08
C SER A 19 1.25 17.98 15.19
N VAL A 20 1.39 17.81 13.88
CA VAL A 20 1.35 18.92 12.92
C VAL A 20 -0.10 19.29 12.61
N ASN A 21 -0.56 20.40 13.21
CA ASN A 21 -1.66 21.17 12.66
C ASN A 21 -1.16 21.94 11.43
N ALA A 22 -1.79 21.69 10.29
CA ALA A 22 -1.48 22.27 8.99
C ALA A 22 -1.87 23.76 8.92
N ALA A 23 -1.06 24.67 9.46
CA ALA A 23 -1.26 26.10 9.22
C ALA A 23 0.01 26.97 9.30
N ASN A 24 1.19 26.43 9.64
CA ASN A 24 2.39 27.27 9.73
C ASN A 24 3.66 26.47 9.40
N ALA A 25 3.84 26.12 8.13
CA ALA A 25 5.11 25.60 7.63
C ALA A 25 6.11 26.75 7.44
N GLN A 26 6.62 27.31 8.53
CA GLN A 26 7.84 28.12 8.45
C GLN A 26 9.00 27.20 8.06
N LYS A 27 9.73 27.56 7.00
CA LYS A 27 10.94 26.89 6.49
C LYS A 27 11.84 26.41 7.64
N GLN A 28 11.72 25.16 8.04
CA GLN A 28 12.64 24.53 8.97
C GLN A 28 13.88 24.16 8.17
N THR A 29 14.89 25.02 8.24
CA THR A 29 16.21 24.75 7.65
C THR A 29 16.85 23.61 8.46
N LEU A 30 17.11 22.48 7.80
CA LEU A 30 17.97 21.43 8.35
C LEU A 30 19.36 22.05 8.59
N LYS A 31 19.67 22.42 9.83
CA LYS A 31 21.04 22.79 10.21
C LYS A 31 21.79 21.51 10.56
N LEU A 32 22.57 21.01 9.59
CA LEU A 32 23.61 20.03 9.86
C LEU A 32 24.66 20.70 10.77
N PRO A 33 24.94 20.18 11.98
CA PRO A 33 25.96 20.78 12.83
C PRO A 33 27.32 20.26 12.39
N VAL A 34 27.99 20.98 11.48
CA VAL A 34 29.43 20.83 11.30
C VAL A 34 30.05 22.21 11.37
N ALA A 35 30.56 22.57 12.54
CA ALA A 35 31.42 23.73 12.70
C ALA A 35 32.88 23.25 12.66
N VAL A 36 33.55 23.46 11.53
CA VAL A 36 35.00 23.27 11.43
C VAL A 36 35.66 24.54 11.94
N LYS A 37 36.22 24.52 13.16
CA LYS A 37 37.12 25.57 13.65
C LYS A 37 38.52 25.33 13.07
N ASN A 38 39.13 26.40 12.56
CA ASN A 38 40.50 26.45 12.04
C ASN A 38 41.49 25.67 12.90
N VAL A 39 42.16 24.67 12.33
CA VAL A 39 43.36 24.03 12.89
C VAL A 39 44.37 23.89 11.75
N ALA A 40 45.57 24.42 11.97
CA ALA A 40 46.69 24.42 11.04
C ALA A 40 47.25 22.99 10.84
N GLU A 41 47.73 22.73 9.63
CA GLU A 41 48.31 21.46 9.13
C GLU A 41 47.36 20.25 9.11
N ARG A 42 46.67 20.06 7.97
CA ARG A 42 45.94 18.83 7.65
C ARG A 42 46.92 17.70 7.41
N THR A 43 46.80 16.62 8.16
CA THR A 43 47.56 15.39 7.92
C THR A 43 46.86 14.52 6.87
N GLU A 44 47.59 13.62 6.20
CA GLU A 44 47.02 12.66 5.22
C GLU A 44 45.87 11.80 5.82
N VAL A 45 45.87 11.66 7.15
CA VAL A 45 44.81 11.00 7.93
C VAL A 45 43.53 11.84 7.97
N ASP A 46 43.63 13.17 8.08
CA ASP A 46 42.47 14.08 8.06
C ASP A 46 41.77 14.10 6.70
N GLU A 47 42.54 14.03 5.61
CA GLU A 47 41.98 13.93 4.25
C GLU A 47 41.21 12.61 4.06
N ARG A 48 41.70 11.51 4.64
CA ARG A 48 40.99 10.22 4.62
C ARG A 48 39.67 10.27 5.40
N TYR A 49 39.65 10.95 6.55
CA TYR A 49 38.42 11.13 7.33
C TYR A 49 37.41 12.01 6.59
N ASP A 50 37.84 13.13 6.01
CA ASP A 50 36.98 14.01 5.22
C ASP A 50 36.38 13.29 4.01
N TYR A 51 37.17 12.47 3.32
CA TYR A 51 36.68 11.64 2.22
C TYR A 51 35.61 10.65 2.67
N GLN A 52 35.82 9.99 3.81
CA GLN A 52 34.86 9.02 4.35
C GLN A 52 33.54 9.68 4.75
N ILE A 53 33.60 10.87 5.35
CA ILE A 53 32.39 11.66 5.68
C ILE A 53 31.65 12.07 4.41
N GLN A 54 32.36 12.52 3.37
CA GLN A 54 31.74 12.90 2.10
C GLN A 54 31.08 11.71 1.39
N LEU A 55 31.72 10.54 1.42
CA LEU A 55 31.15 9.31 0.86
C LEU A 55 29.85 8.92 1.56
N LEU A 56 29.82 8.96 2.89
CA LEU A 56 28.63 8.65 3.69
C LEU A 56 27.48 9.63 3.43
N GLN A 57 27.78 10.94 3.31
CA GLN A 57 26.77 11.94 2.96
C GLN A 57 26.18 11.71 1.58
N ASN A 58 27.01 11.40 0.58
CA ASN A 58 26.54 11.11 -0.77
C ASN A 58 25.67 9.84 -0.80
N GLN A 59 26.07 8.78 -0.11
CA GLN A 59 25.26 7.56 0.00
C GLN A 59 23.91 7.82 0.68
N SER A 60 23.89 8.59 1.78
CA SER A 60 22.66 8.96 2.46
C SER A 60 21.73 9.79 1.57
N LEU A 61 22.29 10.71 0.79
CA LEU A 61 21.52 11.53 -0.15
C LEU A 61 20.90 10.68 -1.26
N GLU A 62 21.65 9.73 -1.83
CA GLU A 62 21.15 8.84 -2.87
C GLU A 62 20.05 7.90 -2.35
N ASN A 63 20.20 7.38 -1.13
CA ASN A 63 19.17 6.58 -0.50
C ASN A 63 17.88 7.38 -0.26
N PHE A 64 18.00 8.63 0.20
CA PHE A 64 16.85 9.51 0.38
C PHE A 64 16.14 9.84 -0.94
N LYS A 65 16.89 10.18 -2.00
CA LYS A 65 16.32 10.42 -3.34
C LYS A 65 15.54 9.20 -3.84
N LYS A 66 16.09 7.99 -3.69
CA LYS A 66 15.39 6.75 -4.06
C LYS A 66 14.08 6.60 -3.29
N GLN A 67 14.09 6.85 -1.99
CA GLN A 67 12.87 6.77 -1.17
C GLN A 67 11.81 7.79 -1.62
N VAL A 68 12.21 9.03 -1.93
CA VAL A 68 11.29 10.07 -2.43
C VAL A 68 10.67 9.66 -3.79
N VAL A 69 11.47 9.14 -4.71
CA VAL A 69 10.95 8.67 -6.01
C VAL A 69 9.94 7.54 -5.83
N VAL A 70 10.24 6.54 -5.00
CA VAL A 70 9.32 5.44 -4.69
C VAL A 70 8.02 5.93 -4.04
N SER A 71 8.12 6.89 -3.11
CA SER A 71 6.95 7.54 -2.50
C SER A 71 6.10 8.25 -3.54
N ASN A 72 6.70 9.02 -4.45
CA ASN A 72 5.99 9.73 -5.52
C ASN A 72 5.29 8.76 -6.49
N ASP A 73 5.97 7.69 -6.91
CA ASP A 73 5.37 6.66 -7.77
C ASP A 73 4.17 5.99 -7.09
N THR A 74 4.26 5.73 -5.79
CA THR A 74 3.17 5.15 -5.01
C THR A 74 1.98 6.10 -4.92
N ILE A 75 2.23 7.39 -4.67
CA ILE A 75 1.21 8.44 -4.63
C ILE A 75 0.53 8.58 -5.99
N GLN A 76 1.30 8.68 -7.08
CA GLN A 76 0.78 8.76 -8.45
C GLN A 76 -0.09 7.56 -8.81
N LYS A 77 0.36 6.34 -8.48
CA LYS A 77 -0.43 5.12 -8.71
C LYS A 77 -1.72 5.07 -7.87
N ASN A 78 -1.68 5.53 -6.63
CA ASN A 78 -2.90 5.58 -5.80
C ASN A 78 -3.87 6.62 -6.33
N GLN A 79 -3.38 7.82 -6.67
CA GLN A 79 -4.16 8.88 -7.28
C GLN A 79 -4.83 8.40 -8.57
N SER A 80 -4.12 7.68 -9.45
CA SER A 80 -4.70 7.18 -10.70
C SER A 80 -5.81 6.15 -10.50
N VAL A 81 -5.72 5.29 -9.48
CA VAL A 81 -6.80 4.35 -9.13
C VAL A 81 -8.01 5.12 -8.59
N GLU A 82 -7.80 6.09 -7.70
CA GLU A 82 -8.86 6.95 -7.17
C GLU A 82 -9.55 7.75 -8.27
N ASP A 83 -8.78 8.33 -9.19
CA ASP A 83 -9.28 9.08 -10.36
C ASP A 83 -10.11 8.20 -11.28
N ASN A 84 -9.65 6.97 -11.57
CA ASN A 84 -10.39 6.02 -12.41
C ASN A 84 -11.71 5.59 -11.77
N LEU A 85 -11.72 5.32 -10.45
CA LEU A 85 -12.94 5.03 -9.70
C LEU A 85 -13.91 6.22 -9.73
N ALA A 86 -13.42 7.43 -9.43
CA ALA A 86 -14.22 8.64 -9.41
C ALA A 86 -14.80 8.98 -10.79
N LYS A 87 -13.99 8.88 -11.84
CA LYS A 87 -14.41 9.09 -13.25
C LYS A 87 -15.50 8.11 -13.67
N ALA A 88 -15.46 6.88 -13.17
CA ALA A 88 -16.49 5.87 -13.41
C ALA A 88 -17.71 6.01 -12.47
N GLY A 89 -17.73 6.99 -11.56
CA GLY A 89 -18.83 7.27 -10.64
C GLY A 89 -18.84 6.42 -9.37
N TYR A 90 -17.69 5.85 -8.99
CA TYR A 90 -17.54 4.94 -7.85
C TYR A 90 -16.76 5.56 -6.67
N LYS A 91 -16.88 4.94 -5.49
CA LYS A 91 -16.22 5.38 -4.26
C LYS A 91 -14.71 5.11 -4.33
N SER A 92 -13.90 6.14 -4.14
CA SER A 92 -12.43 6.07 -4.19
C SER A 92 -11.79 5.60 -2.89
N GLN A 93 -12.49 5.64 -1.75
CA GLN A 93 -11.95 5.32 -0.42
C GLN A 93 -11.35 3.90 -0.30
N PHE A 94 -11.69 2.98 -1.22
CA PHE A 94 -11.17 1.61 -1.26
C PHE A 94 -10.01 1.41 -2.25
N ALA A 95 -9.56 2.47 -2.94
CA ALA A 95 -8.52 2.38 -3.97
C ALA A 95 -7.24 1.68 -3.47
N ASN A 96 -6.73 2.14 -2.33
CA ASN A 96 -5.55 1.55 -1.71
C ASN A 96 -5.77 0.09 -1.29
N LEU A 97 -6.98 -0.26 -0.85
CA LEU A 97 -7.34 -1.63 -0.49
C LEU A 97 -7.32 -2.56 -1.73
N TYR A 98 -7.95 -2.15 -2.84
CA TYR A 98 -7.93 -2.93 -4.08
C TYR A 98 -6.51 -3.11 -4.62
N LYS A 99 -5.69 -2.07 -4.55
CA LYS A 99 -4.29 -2.13 -4.97
C LYS A 99 -3.49 -3.12 -4.12
N LYS A 100 -3.59 -3.07 -2.79
CA LYS A 100 -2.89 -4.02 -1.91
C LYS A 100 -3.31 -5.47 -2.17
N ALA A 101 -4.61 -5.71 -2.35
CA ALA A 101 -5.11 -7.04 -2.69
C ALA A 101 -4.60 -7.50 -4.07
N SER A 102 -4.61 -6.60 -5.06
CA SER A 102 -4.07 -6.84 -6.40
C SER A 102 -2.58 -7.19 -6.35
N GLU A 103 -1.78 -6.42 -5.61
CA GLU A 103 -0.34 -6.65 -5.45
C GLU A 103 -0.06 -8.01 -4.80
N LYS A 104 -0.86 -8.41 -3.80
CA LYS A 104 -0.70 -9.70 -3.12
C LYS A 104 -1.07 -10.89 -4.00
N TYR A 105 -2.15 -10.79 -4.77
CA TYR A 105 -2.73 -11.94 -5.48
C TYR A 105 -2.51 -11.96 -6.98
N GLY A 106 -1.98 -10.89 -7.57
CA GLY A 106 -1.78 -10.74 -9.01
C GLY A 106 -3.09 -10.60 -9.79
N VAL A 107 -4.22 -10.39 -9.12
CA VAL A 107 -5.52 -10.16 -9.75
C VAL A 107 -5.66 -8.67 -10.03
N PRO A 108 -6.01 -8.25 -11.26
CA PRO A 108 -6.18 -6.84 -11.60
C PRO A 108 -7.13 -6.11 -10.63
N TRP A 109 -6.70 -4.96 -10.09
CA TRP A 109 -7.48 -4.20 -9.11
C TRP A 109 -8.87 -3.82 -9.65
N GLN A 110 -8.99 -3.58 -10.97
CA GLN A 110 -10.25 -3.26 -11.64
C GLN A 110 -11.26 -4.40 -11.49
N VAL A 111 -10.81 -5.65 -11.60
CA VAL A 111 -11.67 -6.84 -11.45
C VAL A 111 -12.13 -6.97 -10.00
N ILE A 112 -11.23 -6.78 -9.03
CA ILE A 112 -11.57 -6.83 -7.60
C ILE A 112 -12.58 -5.73 -7.25
N ALA A 113 -12.34 -4.50 -7.70
CA ALA A 113 -13.22 -3.37 -7.48
C ALA A 113 -14.59 -3.57 -8.13
N ALA A 114 -14.63 -4.10 -9.37
CA ALA A 114 -15.86 -4.38 -10.08
C ALA A 114 -16.73 -5.43 -9.38
N VAL A 115 -16.13 -6.49 -8.82
CA VAL A 115 -16.87 -7.43 -7.96
C VAL A 115 -17.47 -6.69 -6.76
N HIS A 116 -16.69 -5.88 -6.03
CA HIS A 116 -17.21 -5.14 -4.87
C HIS A 116 -18.37 -4.18 -5.24
N VAL A 117 -18.30 -3.56 -6.42
CA VAL A 117 -19.39 -2.74 -6.97
C VAL A 117 -20.65 -3.59 -7.21
N VAL A 118 -20.52 -4.73 -7.90
CA VAL A 118 -21.68 -5.57 -8.25
C VAL A 118 -22.31 -6.19 -7.01
N GLU A 119 -21.51 -6.65 -6.04
CA GLU A 119 -22.02 -7.30 -4.84
C GLU A 119 -22.77 -6.33 -3.92
N THR A 120 -22.22 -5.13 -3.68
CA THR A 120 -22.74 -4.25 -2.62
C THR A 120 -22.65 -2.75 -2.92
N HIS A 121 -22.36 -2.35 -4.16
CA HIS A 121 -22.07 -0.94 -4.50
C HIS A 121 -20.96 -0.35 -3.63
N GLN A 122 -19.93 -1.16 -3.35
CA GLN A 122 -18.79 -0.80 -2.50
C GLN A 122 -19.22 -0.42 -1.07
N SER A 123 -20.08 -1.22 -0.45
CA SER A 123 -20.44 -1.01 0.95
C SER A 123 -19.37 -1.55 1.88
N GLY A 124 -18.82 -0.69 2.74
CA GLY A 124 -17.92 -1.13 3.81
C GLY A 124 -18.64 -1.73 5.03
N ASN A 125 -19.96 -1.57 5.13
CA ASN A 125 -20.78 -2.03 6.26
C ASN A 125 -21.80 -3.05 5.78
N THR A 126 -21.83 -4.24 6.39
CA THR A 126 -22.56 -5.41 5.87
C THR A 126 -23.14 -6.30 6.95
N THR A 127 -23.96 -5.71 7.81
CA THR A 127 -24.91 -6.47 8.64
C THR A 127 -26.01 -7.18 7.82
N VAL A 128 -26.03 -7.01 6.49
CA VAL A 128 -27.02 -7.57 5.58
C VAL A 128 -26.52 -8.91 5.02
N ALA A 129 -27.30 -9.96 5.28
CA ALA A 129 -27.18 -11.24 4.59
C ALA A 129 -28.21 -11.33 3.45
N SER A 130 -27.85 -11.95 2.33
CA SER A 130 -28.79 -12.24 1.26
C SER A 130 -29.75 -13.37 1.66
N TYR A 131 -30.85 -13.53 0.92
CA TYR A 131 -31.78 -14.66 1.12
C TYR A 131 -31.08 -16.02 1.02
N ALA A 132 -30.07 -16.14 0.16
CA ALA A 132 -29.27 -17.36 -0.01
C ALA A 132 -28.19 -17.53 1.08
N GLY A 133 -28.04 -16.58 2.01
CA GLY A 133 -27.05 -16.62 3.09
C GLY A 133 -25.68 -16.07 2.72
N ALA A 134 -25.56 -15.31 1.62
CA ALA A 134 -24.33 -14.59 1.30
C ALA A 134 -24.16 -13.40 2.26
N MET A 135 -22.94 -13.13 2.70
CA MET A 135 -22.65 -12.18 3.78
C MET A 135 -21.47 -11.28 3.41
N GLY A 136 -21.42 -10.11 4.03
CA GLY A 136 -20.23 -9.27 3.95
C GLY A 136 -20.16 -8.38 2.71
N PRO A 137 -19.11 -7.54 2.61
CA PRO A 137 -18.91 -6.55 1.53
C PRO A 137 -18.81 -7.16 0.14
N MET A 138 -18.35 -8.41 0.08
CA MET A 138 -18.15 -9.17 -1.15
C MET A 138 -19.14 -10.33 -1.30
N GLN A 139 -20.25 -10.31 -0.54
CA GLN A 139 -21.35 -11.29 -0.56
C GLN A 139 -20.86 -12.75 -0.65
N PHE A 140 -19.99 -13.12 0.29
CA PHE A 140 -19.48 -14.48 0.35
C PHE A 140 -20.48 -15.42 1.00
N MET A 141 -20.59 -16.64 0.46
CA MET A 141 -21.10 -17.76 1.25
C MET A 141 -20.12 -18.07 2.39
N PRO A 142 -20.59 -18.35 3.63
CA PRO A 142 -19.70 -18.60 4.78
C PRO A 142 -18.69 -19.72 4.55
N GLY A 143 -19.08 -20.77 3.83
CA GLY A 143 -18.17 -21.87 3.47
C GLY A 143 -17.02 -21.42 2.56
N THR A 144 -17.32 -20.58 1.57
CA THR A 144 -16.31 -20.00 0.70
C THR A 144 -15.39 -19.08 1.49
N PHE A 145 -15.93 -18.20 2.33
CA PHE A 145 -15.09 -17.32 3.15
C PHE A 145 -14.18 -18.11 4.11
N ARG A 146 -14.65 -19.21 4.70
CA ARG A 146 -13.77 -20.07 5.52
C ARG A 146 -12.57 -20.65 4.75
N ALA A 147 -12.70 -20.87 3.44
CA ALA A 147 -11.64 -21.44 2.62
C ALA A 147 -10.65 -20.40 2.07
N TYR A 148 -11.11 -19.15 1.85
CA TYR A 148 -10.32 -18.12 1.15
C TYR A 148 -10.06 -16.87 1.98
N GLY A 149 -10.78 -16.70 3.08
CA GLY A 149 -10.67 -15.60 4.02
C GLY A 149 -9.30 -15.55 4.70
N GLN A 150 -8.88 -14.33 4.98
CA GLN A 150 -7.66 -14.06 5.74
C GLN A 150 -7.76 -12.68 6.38
N ASP A 151 -6.97 -12.47 7.43
CA ASP A 151 -6.76 -11.18 8.06
C ASP A 151 -6.09 -10.22 7.05
N GLY A 152 -6.89 -9.30 6.50
CA GLY A 152 -6.54 -8.38 5.43
C GLY A 152 -5.94 -7.07 5.92
N ASP A 153 -6.26 -6.64 7.14
CA ASP A 153 -5.74 -5.43 7.76
C ASP A 153 -4.76 -5.68 8.91
N GLY A 154 -4.56 -6.93 9.33
CA GLY A 154 -3.59 -7.34 10.34
C GLY A 154 -4.10 -7.14 11.76
N ASP A 155 -5.41 -7.11 11.99
CA ASP A 155 -6.01 -6.88 13.31
C ASP A 155 -6.05 -8.15 14.20
N GLY A 156 -5.62 -9.30 13.66
CA GLY A 156 -5.58 -10.60 14.33
C GLY A 156 -6.88 -11.40 14.20
N THR A 157 -7.88 -10.89 13.49
CA THR A 157 -9.18 -11.54 13.27
C THR A 157 -9.41 -11.74 11.78
N THR A 158 -10.08 -12.82 11.41
CA THR A 158 -10.59 -13.01 10.04
C THR A 158 -12.10 -12.98 10.08
N ASN A 159 -12.69 -11.90 9.58
CA ASN A 159 -14.10 -11.56 9.71
C ASN A 159 -14.73 -11.27 8.34
N ILE A 160 -15.75 -12.04 7.97
CA ILE A 160 -16.49 -11.88 6.71
C ILE A 160 -17.14 -10.50 6.53
N HIS A 161 -17.40 -9.79 7.63
CA HIS A 161 -17.98 -8.46 7.64
C HIS A 161 -16.94 -7.33 7.61
N ASN A 162 -15.65 -7.65 7.80
CA ASN A 162 -14.57 -6.69 7.62
C ASN A 162 -14.28 -6.54 6.12
N VAL A 163 -14.28 -5.30 5.62
CA VAL A 163 -14.06 -5.01 4.20
C VAL A 163 -12.65 -5.34 3.73
N ASN A 164 -11.64 -5.17 4.58
CA ASN A 164 -10.27 -5.55 4.24
C ASN A 164 -10.20 -7.06 4.03
N ASP A 165 -10.71 -7.84 4.98
CA ASP A 165 -10.71 -9.31 4.90
C ASP A 165 -11.51 -9.82 3.71
N ALA A 166 -12.71 -9.28 3.49
CA ALA A 166 -13.58 -9.69 2.40
C ALA A 166 -12.95 -9.37 1.03
N VAL A 167 -12.35 -8.20 0.85
CA VAL A 167 -11.69 -7.83 -0.42
C VAL A 167 -10.46 -8.71 -0.66
N PHE A 168 -9.66 -9.00 0.36
CA PHE A 168 -8.53 -9.92 0.24
C PHE A 168 -8.99 -11.35 -0.04
N ALA A 169 -10.09 -11.80 0.57
CA ALA A 169 -10.69 -13.10 0.30
C ALA A 169 -11.18 -13.21 -1.15
N ALA A 170 -11.80 -12.15 -1.69
CA ALA A 170 -12.24 -12.10 -3.08
C ALA A 170 -11.06 -12.18 -4.05
N ALA A 171 -9.99 -11.42 -3.81
CA ALA A 171 -8.79 -11.50 -4.63
C ALA A 171 -8.14 -12.90 -4.55
N ASN A 172 -8.09 -13.52 -3.37
CA ASN A 172 -7.59 -14.89 -3.19
C ASN A 172 -8.43 -15.91 -3.97
N TYR A 173 -9.77 -15.81 -3.85
CA TYR A 173 -10.70 -16.64 -4.59
C TYR A 173 -10.48 -16.48 -6.09
N LEU A 174 -10.49 -15.25 -6.62
CA LEU A 174 -10.30 -14.99 -8.05
C LEU A 174 -8.96 -15.55 -8.56
N LYS A 175 -7.87 -15.39 -7.79
CA LYS A 175 -6.57 -15.99 -8.11
C LYS A 175 -6.65 -17.52 -8.20
N ALA A 176 -7.22 -18.17 -7.19
CA ALA A 176 -7.35 -19.64 -7.16
C ALA A 176 -8.18 -20.18 -8.34
N ASN A 177 -9.00 -19.32 -8.93
CA ASN A 177 -9.85 -19.63 -10.08
C ASN A 177 -9.28 -19.15 -11.43
N GLY A 178 -8.03 -18.66 -11.45
CA GLY A 178 -7.27 -18.38 -12.67
C GLY A 178 -7.19 -16.91 -13.09
N ALA A 179 -7.79 -15.97 -12.34
CA ALA A 179 -7.81 -14.56 -12.72
C ALA A 179 -6.39 -13.95 -12.82
N ALA A 180 -5.47 -14.34 -11.95
CA ALA A 180 -4.08 -13.87 -11.98
C ALA A 180 -3.30 -14.35 -13.22
N ASN A 181 -3.79 -15.41 -13.88
CA ASN A 181 -3.21 -15.96 -15.10
C ASN A 181 -3.99 -15.50 -16.36
N GLY A 182 -4.79 -14.43 -16.25
CA GLY A 182 -5.60 -13.90 -17.34
C GLY A 182 -6.95 -14.60 -17.53
N ASN A 183 -7.25 -15.69 -16.81
CA ASN A 183 -8.54 -16.40 -16.93
C ASN A 183 -9.62 -15.78 -16.04
N VAL A 184 -9.86 -14.48 -16.24
CA VAL A 184 -10.82 -13.68 -15.45
C VAL A 184 -12.25 -14.17 -15.65
N THR A 185 -12.64 -14.50 -16.89
CA THR A 185 -13.99 -14.99 -17.20
C THR A 185 -14.34 -16.25 -16.40
N ASN A 186 -13.46 -17.26 -16.36
CA ASN A 186 -13.68 -18.44 -15.54
C ASN A 186 -13.73 -18.11 -14.05
N ALA A 187 -12.84 -17.24 -13.58
CA ALA A 187 -12.81 -16.87 -12.17
C ALA A 187 -14.10 -16.19 -11.70
N LEU A 188 -14.63 -15.27 -12.52
CA LEU A 188 -15.90 -14.60 -12.25
C LEU A 188 -17.09 -15.58 -12.34
N PHE A 189 -17.07 -16.50 -13.31
CA PHE A 189 -18.12 -17.52 -13.42
C PHE A 189 -18.12 -18.50 -12.23
N ARG A 190 -16.94 -18.79 -11.66
CA ARG A 190 -16.83 -19.54 -10.41
C ARG A 190 -17.27 -18.71 -9.21
N TYR A 191 -17.18 -17.39 -9.27
CA TYR A 191 -17.68 -16.51 -8.21
C TYR A 191 -19.21 -16.51 -8.18
N ASN A 192 -19.82 -16.37 -9.35
CA ASN A 192 -21.26 -16.46 -9.56
C ASN A 192 -21.52 -17.13 -10.92
N HIS A 193 -22.28 -18.24 -10.92
CA HIS A 193 -22.52 -19.10 -12.09
C HIS A 193 -23.51 -18.51 -13.10
N SER A 194 -23.32 -17.24 -13.45
CA SER A 194 -24.15 -16.48 -14.38
C SER A 194 -23.24 -15.72 -15.34
N MET A 195 -23.44 -15.92 -16.65
CA MET A 195 -22.69 -15.17 -17.66
C MET A 195 -23.12 -13.70 -17.72
N GLU A 196 -24.35 -13.39 -17.32
CA GLU A 196 -24.80 -12.01 -17.14
C GLU A 196 -23.98 -11.31 -16.03
N TYR A 197 -23.75 -11.99 -14.91
CA TYR A 197 -22.88 -11.48 -13.85
C TYR A 197 -21.45 -11.25 -14.37
N VAL A 198 -20.89 -12.24 -15.07
CA VAL A 198 -19.53 -12.14 -15.65
C VAL A 198 -19.41 -10.92 -16.56
N ASN A 199 -20.35 -10.78 -17.50
CA ASN A 199 -20.38 -9.66 -18.44
C ASN A 199 -20.55 -8.31 -17.72
N HIS A 200 -21.38 -8.27 -16.68
CA HIS A 200 -21.61 -7.06 -15.89
C HIS A 200 -20.33 -6.63 -15.15
N VAL A 201 -19.66 -7.57 -14.47
CA VAL A 201 -18.40 -7.29 -13.77
C VAL A 201 -17.30 -6.87 -14.76
N GLN A 202 -17.15 -7.57 -15.89
CA GLN A 202 -16.15 -7.18 -16.90
C GLN A 202 -16.46 -5.82 -17.52
N GLY A 203 -17.73 -5.50 -17.77
CA GLY A 203 -18.15 -4.18 -18.24
C GLY A 203 -17.78 -3.05 -17.27
N ILE A 204 -17.93 -3.27 -15.97
CA ILE A 204 -17.48 -2.32 -14.95
C ILE A 204 -15.94 -2.25 -14.91
N ALA A 205 -15.25 -3.39 -14.94
CA ALA A 205 -13.79 -3.41 -14.95
C ALA A 205 -13.20 -2.63 -16.14
N HIS A 206 -13.77 -2.74 -17.34
CA HIS A 206 -13.35 -1.95 -18.50
C HIS A 206 -13.60 -0.44 -18.33
N LYS A 207 -14.70 -0.03 -17.68
CA LYS A 207 -14.93 1.38 -17.33
C LYS A 207 -13.87 1.92 -16.35
N LEU A 208 -13.27 1.05 -15.54
CA LEU A 208 -12.16 1.34 -14.62
C LEU A 208 -10.78 1.30 -15.31
N GLY A 209 -10.72 0.99 -16.61
CA GLY A 209 -9.47 0.88 -17.37
C GLY A 209 -8.77 -0.47 -17.24
N TYR A 210 -9.53 -1.56 -17.15
CA TYR A 210 -9.04 -2.94 -17.29
C TYR A 210 -8.65 -3.27 -18.74
#